data_AF-A0A2N7XSD9-F1
#
_entry.id   AF-A0A2N7XSD9-F1
#
_cell.length_a   1.000
_cell.length_b   1.000
_cell.length_c   1.000
_cell.angle_alpha   90.00
_cell.angle_beta   90.00
_cell.angle_gamma   90.00
#
_symmetry.space_group_name_H-M   'P 1'
#
loop_
_entity.id
_entity.type
_entity.pdbx_description
1 polymer ?
#
loop_
_entity_poly.entity_id
_entity_poly.type
_entity_poly.pdbx_seq_one_letter_code
_entity_poly.pdbx_strand_id
1 'polypeptide(L)'
;NKRAVTEKYMGPIVKTVMTRCIQCTRCIRFAEEVAGVEEIGAIGRGENMQIVSYLEHAVTSELSGNVVDLCPVGALTAKPY
;
A
#
# COMPACT_ATOMS: atom_id res chain seq x y z
N ASN A 1 -9.28 13.74 18.15
CA ASN A 1 -8.82 12.35 17.92
C ASN A 1 -8.43 12.20 16.47
N LYS A 2 -7.22 11.70 16.19
CA LYS A 2 -6.76 11.37 14.83
C LYS A 2 -6.71 9.85 14.71
N ARG A 3 -7.13 9.28 13.59
CA ARG A 3 -7.04 7.83 13.39
C ARG A 3 -5.58 7.36 13.43
N ALA A 4 -5.37 6.15 13.93
CA ALA A 4 -4.11 5.42 13.81
C ALA A 4 -4.41 4.07 13.16
N VAL A 5 -3.58 3.66 12.22
CA VAL A 5 -3.73 2.39 11.49
C VAL A 5 -2.48 1.55 11.71
N THR A 6 -2.67 0.25 11.94
CA THR A 6 -1.57 -0.70 12.09
C THR A 6 -0.76 -0.80 10.80
N GLU A 7 0.56 -0.87 10.95
CA GLU A 7 1.45 -1.15 9.83
C GLU A 7 1.24 -2.59 9.36
N LYS A 8 1.26 -2.79 8.04
CA LYS A 8 1.00 -4.09 7.42
C LYS A 8 2.21 -4.56 6.66
N TYR A 9 2.41 -5.87 6.61
CA TYR A 9 3.48 -6.43 5.81
C TYR A 9 3.08 -6.46 4.34
N MET A 10 3.81 -5.71 3.50
CA MET A 10 3.65 -5.70 2.04
C MET A 10 4.91 -6.24 1.33
N GLY A 11 5.75 -6.97 2.05
CA GLY A 11 6.97 -7.59 1.52
C GLY A 11 8.28 -6.96 2.01
N PRO A 12 9.41 -7.44 1.48
CA PRO A 12 10.74 -7.00 1.91
C PRO A 12 11.16 -5.65 1.30
N ILE A 13 10.55 -5.22 0.19
CA ILE A 13 10.93 -4.02 -0.56
C ILE A 13 10.18 -2.78 -0.05
N VAL A 14 8.89 -2.93 0.28
CA VAL A 14 8.02 -1.80 0.63
C VAL A 14 7.75 -1.78 2.13
N LYS A 15 8.17 -0.69 2.79
CA LYS A 15 7.80 -0.36 4.17
C LYS A 15 6.50 0.43 4.17
N THR A 16 5.55 0.04 5.01
CA THR A 16 4.23 0.67 5.11
C THR A 16 4.10 1.49 6.39
N VAL A 17 3.52 2.68 6.28
CA VAL A 17 3.11 3.54 7.40
C VAL A 17 1.69 4.03 7.12
N MET A 18 0.72 3.16 7.36
CA MET A 18 -0.66 3.35 6.89
C MET A 18 -1.42 4.47 7.61
N THR A 19 -0.91 4.92 8.75
CA THR A 19 -1.43 6.13 9.44
C THR A 19 -1.25 7.39 8.58
N ARG A 20 -0.27 7.42 7.66
CA ARG A 20 -0.06 8.53 6.72
C ARG A 20 -0.89 8.42 5.44
N CYS A 21 -1.51 7.26 5.20
CA CYS A 21 -2.24 7.01 3.97
C CYS A 21 -3.52 7.87 3.91
N ILE A 22 -3.66 8.64 2.83
CA ILE A 22 -4.86 9.46 2.55
C ILE A 22 -5.90 8.73 1.70
N GLN A 23 -5.75 7.42 1.50
CA GLN A 23 -6.69 6.56 0.74
C GLN A 23 -6.94 7.03 -0.70
N CYS A 24 -5.95 7.62 -1.36
CA CYS A 24 -6.06 8.09 -2.74
C CYS A 24 -6.16 6.98 -3.81
N THR A 25 -6.11 5.71 -3.39
CA THR A 25 -6.17 4.48 -4.22
C THR A 25 -5.18 4.37 -5.38
N ARG A 26 -4.19 5.27 -5.51
CA ARG A 26 -3.17 5.21 -6.57
C ARG A 26 -2.39 3.89 -6.60
N CYS A 27 -2.01 3.39 -5.43
CA CYS A 27 -1.28 2.12 -5.34
C CYS A 27 -2.11 0.91 -5.79
N ILE A 28 -3.43 0.94 -5.53
CA ILE A 28 -4.36 -0.12 -5.98
C ILE A 28 -4.47 -0.10 -7.50
N ARG A 29 -4.74 1.08 -8.07
CA ARG A 29 -4.83 1.24 -9.53
C ARG A 29 -3.54 0.90 -10.24
N PHE A 30 -2.38 1.25 -9.69
CA PHE A 30 -1.11 0.85 -10.29
C PHE A 30 -0.90 -0.67 -10.25
N ALA A 31 -1.24 -1.31 -9.12
CA ALA A 31 -1.14 -2.77 -9.03
C ALA A 31 -2.04 -3.46 -10.07
N GLU A 32 -3.28 -3.00 -10.22
CA GLU A 32 -4.27 -3.56 -11.14
C GLU A 32 -4.00 -3.21 -12.61
N GLU A 33 -3.82 -1.92 -12.94
CA GLU A 33 -3.74 -1.43 -14.32
C GLU A 33 -2.34 -1.55 -14.93
N VAL A 34 -1.28 -1.41 -14.13
CA VAL A 34 0.11 -1.37 -14.63
C VAL A 34 0.87 -2.64 -14.32
N ALA A 35 0.83 -3.09 -13.07
CA ALA A 35 1.51 -4.32 -12.67
C ALA A 35 0.71 -5.58 -13.03
N GLY A 36 -0.58 -5.44 -13.36
CA GLY A 36 -1.47 -6.55 -13.73
C GLY A 36 -1.68 -7.55 -12.60
N VAL A 37 -1.48 -7.14 -11.34
CA VAL A 37 -1.62 -7.99 -10.16
C VAL A 37 -2.62 -7.40 -9.18
N GLU A 38 -3.62 -8.19 -8.80
CA GLU A 38 -4.63 -7.80 -7.80
C GLU A 38 -4.13 -8.04 -6.36
N GLU A 39 -2.86 -7.71 -6.08
CA GLU A 39 -2.24 -7.96 -4.78
C GLU A 39 -2.59 -6.87 -3.75
N ILE A 40 -3.02 -5.69 -4.16
CA ILE A 40 -3.33 -4.55 -3.28
C ILE A 40 -4.81 -4.21 -3.39
N GLY A 41 -5.50 -4.13 -2.26
CA GLY A 41 -6.91 -3.76 -2.19
C GLY A 41 -7.21 -2.77 -1.08
N ALA A 42 -8.47 -2.35 -1.00
CA ALA A 42 -9.01 -1.57 0.11
C ALA A 42 -10.05 -2.41 0.86
N ILE A 43 -9.93 -2.46 2.19
CA ILE A 43 -10.90 -3.09 3.08
C ILE A 43 -11.53 -2.04 4.01
N GLY A 44 -12.73 -2.32 4.48
CA GLY A 44 -13.48 -1.41 5.35
C GLY A 44 -14.16 -0.27 4.58
N ARG A 45 -14.69 0.70 5.33
CA ARG A 45 -15.48 1.82 4.78
C ARG A 45 -15.29 3.09 5.61
N GLY A 46 -15.38 4.25 4.97
CA GLY A 46 -15.28 5.56 5.63
C GLY A 46 -13.88 5.80 6.21
N GLU A 47 -13.81 6.42 7.39
CA GLU A 47 -12.53 6.69 8.07
C GLU A 47 -11.76 5.42 8.44
N ASN A 48 -12.45 4.28 8.56
CA ASN A 48 -11.84 2.99 8.87
C ASN A 48 -11.39 2.21 7.64
N MET A 49 -11.49 2.79 6.43
CA MET A 49 -10.98 2.14 5.23
C MET A 49 -9.45 2.07 5.26
N GLN A 50 -8.91 0.89 4.97
CA GLN A 50 -7.47 0.63 4.99
C GLN A 50 -7.05 -0.01 3.68
N ILE A 51 -5.89 0.41 3.17
CA ILE A 51 -5.25 -0.28 2.04
C ILE A 51 -4.50 -1.48 2.61
N VAL A 52 -4.63 -2.63 1.96
CA VAL A 52 -4.05 -3.90 2.41
C VAL A 52 -3.50 -4.67 1.23
N SER A 53 -2.49 -5.51 1.46
CA SER A 53 -2.18 -6.57 0.51
C SER A 53 -3.11 -7.76 0.74
N TYR A 54 -3.36 -8.53 -0.31
CA TYR A 54 -4.09 -9.78 -0.23
C TYR A 54 -3.33 -10.74 0.71
N LEU A 55 -3.97 -11.11 1.82
CA LEU A 55 -3.44 -12.04 2.84
C LEU A 55 -2.10 -11.64 3.49
N GLU A 56 -1.75 -10.34 3.55
CA GLU A 56 -0.44 -9.88 4.07
C GLU A 56 0.75 -10.54 3.36
N HIS A 57 0.57 -10.98 2.11
CA HIS A 57 1.68 -11.47 1.31
C HIS A 57 2.58 -10.33 0.85
N ALA A 58 3.83 -10.70 0.57
CA ALA A 58 4.75 -9.80 -0.11
C ALA A 58 4.17 -9.45 -1.49
N VAL A 59 4.19 -8.18 -1.86
CA VAL A 59 3.88 -7.80 -3.25
C VAL A 59 4.97 -8.42 -4.12
N THR A 60 4.64 -9.47 -4.86
CA THR A 60 5.63 -10.30 -5.58
C THR A 60 5.97 -9.74 -6.96
N SER A 61 5.23 -8.72 -7.40
CA SER A 61 5.50 -8.04 -8.66
C SER A 61 6.91 -7.44 -8.70
N GLU A 62 7.61 -7.70 -9.80
CA GLU A 62 8.88 -7.05 -10.20
C GLU A 62 8.79 -5.51 -10.13
N LEU A 63 7.58 -4.96 -10.34
CA LEU A 63 7.29 -3.52 -10.36
C LEU A 63 6.82 -2.96 -9.00
N SER A 64 6.82 -3.78 -7.94
CA SER A 64 6.37 -3.39 -6.59
C SER A 64 7.13 -2.19 -6.00
N GLY A 65 8.39 -2.00 -6.38
CA GLY A 65 9.20 -0.84 -5.97
C GLY A 65 8.64 0.50 -6.46
N ASN A 66 8.00 0.52 -7.65
CA ASN A 66 7.46 1.76 -8.25
C ASN A 66 6.22 2.29 -7.51
N VAL A 67 5.59 1.45 -6.69
CA VAL A 67 4.45 1.84 -5.86
C VAL A 67 4.86 2.88 -4.80
N VAL A 68 6.13 2.87 -4.39
CA VAL A 68 6.70 3.84 -3.44
C VAL A 68 6.69 5.25 -4.04
N ASP A 69 7.19 5.41 -5.26
CA ASP A 69 7.27 6.71 -5.93
C ASP A 69 5.89 7.28 -6.28
N LEU A 70 4.93 6.39 -6.51
CA LEU A 70 3.55 6.80 -6.78
C LEU A 70 2.85 7.37 -5.54
N CYS A 71 3.29 7.00 -4.33
CA CYS A 71 2.65 7.38 -3.09
C CYS A 71 2.89 8.86 -2.77
N PRO A 72 1.85 9.72 -2.79
CA PRO A 72 2.03 11.17 -2.63
C PRO A 72 2.39 11.62 -1.20
N VAL A 73 2.29 10.73 -0.21
CA VAL A 73 2.33 11.07 1.22
C VAL A 73 3.35 10.27 2.03
N GLY A 74 4.13 9.39 1.38
CA GLY A 74 5.10 8.53 2.07
C GLY A 74 4.46 7.53 3.04
N ALA A 75 3.26 7.04 2.71
CA ALA A 75 2.66 5.90 3.39
C ALA A 75 3.26 4.57 2.91
N LEU A 76 3.80 4.54 1.69
CA LEU A 76 4.59 3.46 1.14
C LEU A 76 5.98 4.03 0.88
N THR A 77 7.00 3.41 1.44
CA THR A 77 8.40 3.85 1.39
C THR A 77 9.29 2.66 1.09
N ALA A 78 10.48 2.89 0.52
CA ALA A 78 11.44 1.82 0.34
C ALA A 78 11.95 1.36 1.72
N LYS A 79 11.95 0.04 1.94
CA LYS A 79 12.51 -0.58 3.16
C LYS A 79 14.03 -0.70 3.10
N PRO A 80 14.67 -1.08 1.97
CA PRO A 80 16.11 -0.91 1.83
C PRO A 80 16.39 0.55 1.47
N TYR A 81 16.66 1.35 2.50
CA TYR A 81 17.29 2.67 2.37
C TYR A 81 18.30 2.83 3.49
#